data_AF-A0A851UV93-F1
#
_entry.id   AF-A0A851UV93-F1
#
_cell.length_a   1.000
_cell.length_b   1.000
_cell.length_c   1.000
_cell.angle_alpha   90.00
_cell.angle_beta   90.00
_cell.angle_gamma   90.00
#
_symmetry.space_group_name_H-M   'P 1'
#
loop_
_entity.id
_entity.type
_entity.pdbx_description
1 polymer ?
#
loop_
_entity_poly.entity_id
_entity_poly.type
_entity_poly.pdbx_seq_one_letter_code
_entity_poly.pdbx_strand_id
1 'polypeptide(L)'
;GYDRVSFQPNSGAQGEYAGLATIRAYLDQKGERHRTVCLIPKSAHGTNPASAHMAGMKIQPVEVDRYGNIDVAHLKAMVDQHKENLAAIMITYPSTNG
;
A
#
# COMPACT_ATOMS: atom_id res chain seq x y z
N GLY A 1 15.10 -5.61 -10.35
CA GLY A 1 15.44 -7.04 -10.16
C GLY A 1 14.30 -7.76 -9.52
N TYR A 2 13.15 -7.83 -10.21
CA TYR A 2 12.06 -8.74 -9.88
C TYR A 2 12.15 -9.95 -10.81
N ASP A 3 11.58 -11.09 -10.41
CA ASP A 3 11.70 -12.34 -11.17
C ASP A 3 10.83 -12.37 -12.43
N ARG A 4 9.68 -11.66 -12.41
CA ARG A 4 8.70 -11.63 -13.51
C ARG A 4 8.07 -10.25 -13.66
N VAL A 5 7.58 -9.97 -14.88
CA VAL A 5 6.93 -8.72 -15.26
C VAL A 5 5.62 -9.02 -16.00
N SER A 6 4.58 -8.26 -15.71
CA SER A 6 3.34 -8.23 -16.50
C SER A 6 3.25 -6.92 -17.25
N PHE A 7 3.00 -6.99 -18.57
CA PHE A 7 2.82 -5.82 -19.44
C PHE A 7 1.34 -5.48 -19.66
N GLN A 8 0.42 -6.16 -18.96
CA GLN A 8 -1.02 -5.91 -19.09
C GLN A 8 -1.47 -4.53 -18.55
N PRO A 9 -0.94 -4.01 -17.42
CA PRO A 9 -1.33 -2.69 -16.93
C PRO A 9 -0.81 -1.58 -17.87
N ASN A 10 -1.72 -0.78 -18.41
CA ASN A 10 -1.39 0.22 -19.42
C ASN A 10 -1.18 1.65 -18.87
N SER A 11 -1.18 1.82 -17.55
CA SER A 11 -0.85 3.06 -16.85
C SER A 11 -0.27 2.76 -15.46
N GLY A 12 0.37 3.74 -14.82
CA GLY A 12 0.91 3.59 -13.46
C GLY A 12 -0.17 3.21 -12.44
N ALA A 13 -1.32 3.89 -12.47
CA ALA A 13 -2.45 3.59 -11.58
C ALA A 13 -3.03 2.18 -11.83
N GLN A 14 -3.07 1.72 -13.08
CA GLN A 14 -3.44 0.32 -13.34
C GLN A 14 -2.41 -0.66 -12.79
N GLY A 15 -1.12 -0.32 -12.83
CA GLY A 15 -0.06 -1.13 -12.23
C GLY A 15 -0.20 -1.25 -10.72
N GLU A 16 -0.51 -0.14 -10.04
CA GLU A 16 -0.83 -0.13 -8.60
C GLU A 16 -2.02 -1.03 -8.29
N TYR A 17 -3.14 -0.87 -8.98
CA TYR A 17 -4.32 -1.71 -8.80
C TYR A 17 -4.00 -3.19 -9.04
N ALA A 18 -3.30 -3.52 -10.13
CA ALA A 18 -2.91 -4.90 -10.45
C ALA A 18 -2.00 -5.50 -9.37
N GLY A 19 -1.05 -4.73 -8.86
CA GLY A 19 -0.17 -5.15 -7.76
C GLY A 19 -0.94 -5.42 -6.46
N LEU A 20 -1.84 -4.51 -6.07
CA LEU A 20 -2.67 -4.68 -4.87
C LEU A 20 -3.65 -5.85 -5.00
N ALA A 21 -4.25 -6.04 -6.17
CA ALA A 21 -5.10 -7.19 -6.46
C ALA A 21 -4.30 -8.51 -6.39
N THR A 22 -3.04 -8.50 -6.84
CA THR A 22 -2.14 -9.66 -6.73
C THR A 22 -1.82 -9.99 -5.28
N ILE A 23 -1.50 -8.99 -4.45
CA ILE A 23 -1.29 -9.17 -3.00
C ILE A 23 -2.53 -9.78 -2.35
N ARG A 24 -3.72 -9.26 -2.69
CA ARG A 24 -4.98 -9.80 -2.15
C ARG A 24 -5.23 -11.25 -2.57
N ALA A 25 -5.02 -11.59 -3.84
CA ALA A 25 -5.15 -12.98 -4.32
C ALA A 25 -4.16 -13.92 -3.61
N TYR A 26 -2.93 -13.46 -3.36
CA TYR A 26 -1.93 -14.20 -2.60
C TYR A 26 -2.36 -14.44 -1.14
N LEU A 27 -2.88 -13.41 -0.45
CA LEU A 27 -3.40 -13.54 0.91
C LEU A 27 -4.61 -14.49 0.96
N ASP A 28 -5.52 -14.39 0.00
CA ASP A 28 -6.68 -15.29 -0.12
C ASP A 28 -6.23 -16.75 -0.25
N GLN A 29 -5.24 -17.02 -1.11
CA GLN A 29 -4.68 -18.37 -1.29
C GLN A 29 -4.04 -18.92 -0.01
N LYS A 30 -3.43 -18.07 0.82
CA LYS A 30 -2.85 -18.45 2.12
C LYS A 30 -3.88 -18.60 3.26
N GLY A 31 -5.16 -18.32 3.00
CA GLY A 31 -6.20 -18.31 4.04
C GLY A 31 -6.18 -17.04 4.90
N GLU A 32 -5.47 -15.99 4.48
CA GLU A 32 -5.31 -14.72 5.21
C GLU A 32 -6.20 -13.60 4.65
N ARG A 33 -7.33 -13.97 4.02
CA ARG A 33 -8.31 -13.06 3.38
C ARG A 33 -8.88 -11.95 4.28
N HIS A 34 -8.77 -12.11 5.60
CA HIS A 34 -9.17 -11.08 6.58
C HIS A 34 -8.24 -9.85 6.53
N ARG A 35 -7.02 -9.99 6.02
CA ARG A 35 -6.06 -8.91 5.86
C ARG A 35 -6.45 -8.01 4.70
N THR A 36 -6.97 -6.83 5.03
CA THR A 36 -7.49 -5.86 4.06
C THR A 36 -6.95 -4.44 4.26
N VAL A 37 -6.19 -4.18 5.33
CA VAL A 37 -5.68 -2.84 5.63
C VAL A 37 -4.46 -2.52 4.77
N CYS A 38 -4.51 -1.38 4.09
CA CYS A 38 -3.41 -0.82 3.32
C CYS A 38 -2.93 0.48 3.98
N LEU A 39 -1.68 0.48 4.44
CA LEU A 39 -1.03 1.66 5.02
C LEU A 39 -0.54 2.58 3.88
N ILE A 40 -0.92 3.86 3.91
CA ILE A 40 -0.54 4.82 2.87
C ILE A 40 -0.04 6.11 3.53
N PRO A 41 1.24 6.49 3.35
CA PRO A 41 1.74 7.78 3.81
C PRO A 41 0.98 8.95 3.19
N LYS A 42 0.73 10.02 3.96
CA LYS A 42 0.04 11.21 3.45
C LYS A 42 0.76 11.91 2.31
N SER A 43 2.06 11.69 2.13
CA SER A 43 2.84 12.21 1.01
C SER A 43 2.66 11.43 -0.30
N ALA A 44 1.99 10.26 -0.27
CA ALA A 44 1.80 9.43 -1.46
C ALA A 44 1.02 10.15 -2.57
N HIS A 45 1.30 9.78 -3.83
CA HIS A 45 0.51 10.26 -4.96
C HIS A 45 -0.97 9.86 -4.82
N GLY A 46 -1.89 10.71 -5.29
CA GLY A 46 -3.33 10.50 -5.13
C GLY A 46 -3.89 9.23 -5.77
N THR A 47 -3.14 8.62 -6.72
CA THR A 47 -3.50 7.31 -7.28
C THR A 47 -3.39 6.20 -6.26
N ASN A 48 -2.45 6.27 -5.31
CA ASN A 48 -2.25 5.22 -4.30
C ASN A 48 -3.53 4.92 -3.51
N PRO A 49 -4.17 5.89 -2.81
CA PRO A 49 -5.43 5.64 -2.11
C PRO A 49 -6.56 5.26 -3.07
N ALA A 50 -6.62 5.83 -4.29
CA ALA A 50 -7.65 5.46 -5.27
C ALA A 50 -7.52 4.00 -5.70
N SER A 51 -6.31 3.53 -6.03
CA SER A 51 -5.98 2.16 -6.40
C SER A 51 -6.27 1.18 -5.27
N ALA A 52 -5.94 1.53 -4.02
CA ALA A 52 -6.25 0.71 -2.85
C ALA A 52 -7.75 0.59 -2.61
N HIS A 53 -8.50 1.69 -2.77
CA HIS A 53 -9.96 1.65 -2.69
C HIS A 53 -10.55 0.75 -3.78
N MET A 54 -10.12 0.90 -5.04
CA MET A 54 -10.55 0.06 -6.16
C MET A 54 -10.22 -1.42 -5.94
N ALA A 55 -9.09 -1.74 -5.31
CA ALA A 55 -8.70 -3.11 -4.95
C ALA A 55 -9.52 -3.70 -3.78
N GLY A 56 -10.40 -2.92 -3.15
CA GLY A 56 -11.23 -3.32 -2.01
C GLY A 56 -10.49 -3.32 -0.67
N MET A 57 -9.40 -2.54 -0.55
CA MET A 57 -8.63 -2.41 0.69
C MET A 57 -9.17 -1.29 1.58
N LYS A 58 -8.98 -1.44 2.90
CA LYS A 58 -9.23 -0.41 3.90
C LYS A 58 -8.00 0.48 4.02
N ILE A 59 -8.12 1.74 3.65
CA ILE A 59 -7.01 2.68 3.66
C ILE A 59 -6.79 3.18 5.09
N GLN A 60 -5.57 3.04 5.60
CA GLN A 60 -5.13 3.63 6.85
C GLN A 60 -4.00 4.62 6.57
N PRO A 61 -4.25 5.93 6.73
CA PRO A 61 -3.23 6.95 6.57
C PRO A 61 -2.07 6.77 7.56
N VAL A 62 -0.86 7.06 7.10
CA VAL A 62 0.34 7.20 7.94
C VAL A 62 0.84 8.64 7.87
N GLU A 63 1.08 9.25 9.02
CA GLU A 63 1.60 10.61 9.10
C GLU A 63 3.01 10.73 8.50
N VAL A 64 3.33 11.96 8.13
CA VAL A 64 4.67 12.36 7.70
C VAL A 64 5.24 13.33 8.73
N ASP A 65 6.53 13.23 9.01
CA ASP A 65 7.20 14.11 9.94
C ASP A 65 7.46 15.49 9.33
N ARG A 66 7.97 16.41 10.14
CA ARG A 66 8.30 17.79 9.71
C ARG A 66 9.38 17.87 8.63
N TYR A 67 10.12 16.78 8.39
CA TYR A 67 11.16 16.68 7.36
C TYR A 67 10.64 16.03 6.08
N GLY A 68 9.34 15.69 6.04
CA GLY A 68 8.72 15.04 4.89
C GLY A 68 8.97 13.53 4.81
N ASN A 69 9.57 12.93 5.84
CA ASN A 69 9.72 11.47 5.91
C ASN A 69 8.44 10.83 6.46
N ILE A 70 8.30 9.53 6.29
CA ILE A 70 7.26 8.77 6.99
C ILE A 70 7.52 8.88 8.49
N ASP A 71 6.52 9.29 9.28
CA ASP A 71 6.63 9.29 10.74
C ASP A 71 6.72 7.84 11.22
N VAL A 72 7.92 7.43 11.64
CA VAL A 72 8.22 6.06 12.08
C VAL A 72 7.45 5.70 13.36
N ALA A 73 7.21 6.66 14.25
CA ALA A 73 6.46 6.41 15.48
C ALA A 73 4.98 6.16 15.15
N HIS A 74 4.39 7.00 14.30
CA HIS A 74 3.03 6.81 13.84
C HIS A 74 2.89 5.53 13.00
N LEU A 75 3.85 5.22 12.12
CA LEU A 75 3.86 3.98 11.35
C LEU A 75 3.83 2.75 12.26
N LYS A 76 4.69 2.70 13.28
CA LYS A 76 4.70 1.60 14.26
C LYS A 76 3.34 1.47 14.96
N ALA A 77 2.77 2.58 15.41
CA ALA A 77 1.44 2.57 16.04
C ALA A 77 0.35 2.01 15.11
N MET A 78 0.35 2.40 13.83
CA MET A 78 -0.62 1.89 12.85
C MET A 78 -0.39 0.42 12.51
N VAL A 79 0.87 -0.02 12.43
CA VAL A 79 1.20 -1.45 12.25
C VAL A 79 0.69 -2.25 13.45
N ASP A 80 0.94 -1.80 14.68
CA ASP A 80 0.49 -2.51 15.89
C ASP A 80 -1.03 -2.56 16.00
N GLN A 81 -1.71 -1.45 15.68
CA GLN A 81 -3.17 -1.36 15.67
C GLN A 81 -3.80 -2.31 14.64
N HIS A 82 -3.18 -2.45 13.46
CA HIS A 82 -3.75 -3.20 12.34
C HIS A 82 -3.09 -4.56 12.09
N LYS A 83 -2.16 -5.01 12.94
CA LYS A 83 -1.31 -6.20 12.73
C LYS A 83 -2.05 -7.47 12.29
N GLU A 84 -3.26 -7.68 12.81
CA GLU A 84 -4.10 -8.85 12.48
C GLU A 84 -4.74 -8.72 11.10
N ASN A 85 -5.05 -7.49 10.66
CA ASN A 85 -5.75 -7.22 9.41
C ASN A 85 -4.86 -6.52 8.36
N LEU A 86 -3.56 -6.38 8.62
CA LEU A 86 -2.60 -5.68 7.78
C LEU A 86 -2.30 -6.48 6.52
N ALA A 87 -2.55 -5.89 5.34
CA ALA A 87 -2.31 -6.50 4.04
C ALA A 87 -1.06 -5.95 3.34
N ALA A 88 -0.90 -4.62 3.33
CA ALA A 88 0.15 -3.96 2.56
C ALA A 88 0.51 -2.56 3.10
N ILE A 89 1.63 -2.04 2.61
CA ILE A 89 2.00 -0.63 2.67
C ILE A 89 2.37 -0.16 1.26
N MET A 90 1.91 1.02 0.87
CA MET A 90 2.31 1.65 -0.41
C MET A 90 3.36 2.72 -0.13
N ILE A 91 4.58 2.51 -0.64
CA ILE A 91 5.70 3.45 -0.48
C ILE A 91 6.18 3.94 -1.85
N THR A 92 6.70 5.16 -1.88
CA THR A 92 7.38 5.75 -3.05
C THR A 92 8.82 6.02 -2.67
N TYR A 93 9.76 5.50 -3.46
CA TYR A 93 11.20 5.65 -3.20
C TYR A 93 11.94 6.04 -4.51
N PRO A 94 12.67 7.18 -4.54
CA PRO A 94 12.75 8.21 -3.49
C PRO A 94 11.37 8.83 -3.20
N SER A 95 11.25 9.56 -2.10
CA SER A 95 9.98 10.13 -1.66
C SER A 95 9.39 11.08 -2.72
N THR A 96 8.10 11.37 -2.61
CA THR A 96 7.45 12.38 -3.46
C THR A 96 7.92 13.81 -3.19
N ASN A 97 8.68 14.03 -2.11
CA ASN A 97 9.28 15.32 -1.78
C ASN A 97 10.62 15.55 -2.52
N GLY A 98 11.10 14.58 -3.31
CA GLY A 98 12.46 14.56 -3.85
C GLY A 98 13.46 14.09 -2.81
#